data_AF-A0A1F6DZN8-F1
#
_entry.id   AF-A0A1F6DZN8-F1
#
_cell.length_a   1.000
_cell.length_b   1.000
_cell.length_c   1.000
_cell.angle_alpha   90.00
_cell.angle_beta   90.00
_cell.angle_gamma   90.00
#
_symmetry.space_group_name_H-M   'P 1'
#
loop_
_entity.id
_entity.type
_entity.pdbx_description
1 polymer ?
#
loop_
_entity_poly.entity_id
_entity_poly.type
_entity_poly.pdbx_seq_one_letter_code
_entity_poly.pdbx_strand_id
1 'polypeptide(L)'
;MPNTTLKQIEEKLIFAERLAKLINDSFTKEEFLSAYEKVVQLVLALKEQNKKEIESFRKEYEEAKQMYDHQRIINDLSKKLDSYLAETTALVRSRIDTIRDGKDGEDGKDADEDAIAEKVKQSIKIPTIEEIENDLPKLGDRIRDGLELLQGDNRLNKNAIKGLEEMEKNFDEKLSRIPRGRMGMRKVPIVKRYNLSSQTDGSTKTFSLPVDTTDVLGVWSSQFPITYNPLTDWTFAGRTLTLTGEVEAPATGQTLWCLIETLFYS
;
A
#
# COMPACT_ATOMS: atom_id res chain seq x y z
N MET A 1 -39.26 -18.69 -36.76
CA MET A 1 -38.74 -18.04 -35.55
C MET A 1 -39.33 -16.63 -35.48
N PRO A 2 -40.01 -16.25 -34.40
CA PRO A 2 -40.57 -14.91 -34.27
C PRO A 2 -39.45 -13.87 -34.20
N ASN A 3 -39.61 -12.80 -34.98
CA ASN A 3 -38.61 -11.79 -35.29
C ASN A 3 -38.31 -10.92 -34.05
N THR A 4 -37.20 -11.15 -33.36
CA THR A 4 -36.83 -10.49 -32.08
C THR A 4 -36.74 -8.97 -32.20
N THR A 5 -36.45 -8.47 -33.39
CA THR A 5 -36.43 -7.05 -33.72
C THR A 5 -37.81 -6.40 -33.66
N LEU A 6 -38.88 -7.11 -34.01
CA LEU A 6 -40.25 -6.59 -33.94
C LEU A 6 -40.70 -6.41 -32.48
N LYS A 7 -40.37 -7.36 -31.59
CA LYS A 7 -40.68 -7.22 -30.15
C LYS A 7 -39.96 -6.05 -29.48
N GLN A 8 -38.68 -5.83 -29.80
CA GLN A 8 -37.93 -4.69 -29.25
C GLN A 8 -38.47 -3.34 -29.75
N ILE A 9 -38.97 -3.30 -30.98
CA ILE A 9 -39.62 -2.10 -31.52
C ILE A 9 -40.96 -1.87 -30.80
N GLU A 10 -41.77 -2.90 -30.59
CA GLU A 10 -43.03 -2.82 -29.83
C GLU A 10 -42.81 -2.36 -28.38
N GLU A 11 -41.81 -2.89 -27.67
CA GLU A 11 -41.50 -2.47 -26.30
C GLU A 11 -41.07 -0.99 -26.22
N LYS A 12 -40.25 -0.53 -27.17
CA LYS A 12 -39.87 0.89 -27.26
C LYS A 12 -41.06 1.78 -27.59
N LEU A 13 -41.99 1.31 -28.42
CA LEU A 13 -43.23 2.02 -28.74
C LEU A 13 -44.14 2.13 -27.53
N ILE A 14 -44.34 1.02 -26.80
CA ILE A 14 -45.14 0.98 -25.56
C ILE A 14 -44.53 1.89 -24.49
N PHE A 15 -43.19 1.93 -24.37
CA PHE A 15 -42.52 2.83 -23.44
C PHE A 15 -42.73 4.30 -23.82
N ALA A 16 -42.56 4.65 -25.10
CA ALA A 16 -42.79 6.00 -25.59
C ALA A 16 -44.26 6.43 -25.40
N GLU A 17 -45.22 5.53 -25.63
CA GLU A 17 -46.65 5.78 -25.38
C GLU A 17 -46.95 5.98 -23.89
N ARG A 18 -46.36 5.18 -23.00
CA ARG A 18 -46.49 5.38 -21.54
C ARG A 18 -45.90 6.71 -21.09
N LEU A 19 -44.76 7.11 -21.65
CA LEU A 19 -44.11 8.38 -21.36
C LEU A 19 -44.96 9.56 -21.86
N ALA A 20 -45.48 9.46 -23.09
CA ALA A 20 -46.38 10.45 -23.66
C ALA A 20 -47.69 10.56 -22.86
N LYS A 21 -48.22 9.44 -22.36
CA LYS A 21 -49.43 9.41 -21.54
C LYS A 21 -49.21 10.02 -20.16
N LEU A 22 -48.07 9.75 -19.53
CA LEU A 22 -47.65 10.44 -18.30
C LEU A 22 -47.50 11.95 -18.53
N ILE A 23 -46.90 12.37 -19.65
CA ILE A 23 -46.76 13.80 -19.99
C ILE A 23 -48.14 14.45 -20.21
N ASN A 24 -49.08 13.77 -20.89
CA ASN A 24 -50.42 14.30 -21.14
C ASN A 24 -51.32 14.31 -19.90
N ASP A 25 -51.22 13.30 -19.02
CA ASP A 25 -52.13 13.15 -17.89
C ASP A 25 -51.64 13.85 -16.61
N SER A 26 -50.35 14.18 -16.48
CA SER A 26 -49.78 14.62 -15.19
C SER A 26 -49.08 15.97 -15.16
N PHE A 27 -48.89 16.65 -16.30
CA PHE A 27 -48.27 17.97 -16.30
C PHE A 27 -48.98 18.93 -17.26
N THR A 28 -49.45 20.04 -16.71
CA THR A 28 -49.68 21.22 -17.54
C THR A 28 -48.37 21.65 -18.18
N LYS A 29 -48.42 22.26 -19.38
CA LYS A 29 -47.24 22.78 -20.08
C LYS A 29 -46.38 23.68 -19.18
N GLU A 30 -47.00 24.40 -18.27
CA GLU A 30 -46.35 25.29 -17.30
C GLU A 30 -45.54 24.51 -16.25
N GLU A 31 -46.08 23.43 -15.71
CA GLU A 31 -45.35 22.59 -14.74
C GLU A 31 -44.17 21.86 -15.39
N PHE A 32 -44.32 21.40 -16.64
CA PHE A 32 -43.21 20.82 -17.40
C PHE A 32 -42.10 21.84 -17.63
N LEU A 33 -42.44 23.05 -18.07
CA LEU A 33 -41.45 24.11 -18.28
C LEU A 33 -40.76 24.50 -16.97
N SER A 34 -41.50 24.57 -15.85
CA SER A 34 -40.93 24.84 -14.52
C SER A 34 -39.99 23.72 -14.05
N ALA A 35 -40.36 22.45 -14.23
CA ALA A 35 -39.51 21.32 -13.88
C ALA A 35 -38.25 21.27 -14.75
N TYR A 36 -38.39 21.52 -16.05
CA TYR A 36 -37.27 21.59 -16.99
C TYR A 36 -36.32 22.74 -16.63
N GLU A 37 -36.85 23.92 -16.32
CA GLU A 37 -36.05 25.06 -15.87
C GLU A 37 -35.25 24.73 -14.61
N LYS A 38 -35.86 24.05 -13.62
CA LYS A 38 -35.16 23.58 -12.41
C LYS A 38 -34.03 22.60 -12.73
N VAL A 39 -34.25 21.67 -13.66
CA VAL A 39 -33.19 20.73 -14.10
C VAL A 39 -32.05 21.48 -14.78
N VAL A 40 -32.35 22.44 -15.65
CA VAL A 40 -31.33 23.28 -16.31
C VAL A 40 -30.54 24.08 -15.28
N GLN A 41 -31.20 24.70 -14.30
CA GLN A 41 -30.54 25.43 -13.21
C GLN A 41 -29.64 24.51 -12.38
N LEU A 42 -30.08 23.29 -12.07
CA LEU A 42 -29.28 22.29 -11.36
C LEU A 42 -28.02 21.91 -12.15
N VAL A 43 -28.17 21.66 -13.46
CA VAL A 43 -27.03 21.32 -14.34
C VAL A 43 -26.04 22.49 -14.44
N LEU A 44 -26.52 23.73 -14.51
CA LEU A 44 -25.67 24.93 -14.51
C LEU A 44 -24.93 25.09 -13.18
N ALA A 45 -25.60 24.87 -12.05
CA ALA A 45 -24.99 24.92 -10.73
C ALA A 45 -23.90 23.84 -10.56
N LEU A 46 -24.16 22.60 -11.00
CA LEU A 46 -23.18 21.52 -11.01
C LEU A 46 -21.97 21.85 -11.89
N LYS A 47 -22.19 22.44 -13.06
CA LYS A 47 -21.10 22.86 -13.96
C LYS A 47 -20.20 23.91 -13.29
N GLU A 48 -20.78 24.88 -12.60
CA GLU A 48 -20.03 25.93 -11.89
C GLU A 48 -19.28 25.37 -10.68
N GLN A 49 -19.88 24.45 -9.92
CA GLN A 49 -19.19 23.77 -8.82
C GLN A 49 -18.00 22.95 -9.32
N ASN A 50 -18.19 22.14 -10.38
CA ASN A 50 -17.10 21.35 -10.97
C ASN A 50 -15.97 22.24 -11.47
N LYS A 51 -16.27 23.42 -12.04
CA LYS A 51 -15.26 24.37 -12.47
C LYS A 51 -14.41 24.87 -11.30
N LYS A 52 -15.06 25.23 -10.19
CA LYS A 52 -14.36 25.68 -8.95
C LYS A 52 -13.50 24.57 -8.35
N GLU A 53 -14.01 23.34 -8.28
CA GLU A 53 -13.25 22.19 -7.78
C GLU A 53 -12.01 21.93 -8.65
N ILE A 54 -12.14 21.95 -9.98
CA ILE A 54 -11.02 21.79 -10.91
C ILE A 54 -9.98 22.91 -10.73
N GLU A 55 -10.41 24.15 -10.54
CA GLU A 55 -9.52 25.29 -10.27
C GLU A 55 -8.76 25.12 -8.94
N SER A 56 -9.43 24.68 -7.88
CA SER A 56 -8.79 24.39 -6.58
C SER A 56 -7.76 23.26 -6.69
N PHE A 57 -8.11 22.17 -7.39
CA PHE A 57 -7.22 21.03 -7.61
C PHE A 57 -5.98 21.44 -8.42
N ARG A 58 -6.13 22.28 -9.45
CA ARG A 58 -4.99 22.82 -10.21
C ARG A 58 -4.06 23.66 -9.34
N LYS A 59 -4.62 24.46 -8.44
CA LYS A 59 -3.83 25.28 -7.52
C LYS A 59 -3.03 24.41 -6.54
N GLU A 60 -3.68 23.44 -5.90
CA GLU A 60 -3.03 22.48 -5.01
C GLU A 60 -1.93 21.68 -5.73
N TYR A 61 -2.19 21.26 -6.97
CA TYR A 61 -1.20 20.56 -7.79
C TYR A 61 0.04 21.41 -8.09
N GLU A 62 -0.12 22.69 -8.46
CA GLU A 62 1.01 23.58 -8.72
C GLU A 62 1.79 23.91 -7.42
N GLU A 63 1.09 24.07 -6.28
CA GLU A 63 1.75 24.24 -4.98
C GLU A 63 2.57 23.00 -4.58
N ALA A 64 2.01 21.80 -4.75
CA ALA A 64 2.73 20.56 -4.50
C ALA A 64 3.94 20.42 -5.44
N LYS A 65 3.78 20.73 -6.72
CA LYS A 65 4.87 20.70 -7.70
C LYS A 65 6.01 21.65 -7.34
N GLN A 66 5.72 22.82 -6.80
CA GLN A 66 6.74 23.74 -6.29
C GLN A 66 7.43 23.24 -5.01
N MET A 67 6.67 22.60 -4.12
CA MET A 67 7.19 22.00 -2.88
C MET A 67 8.13 20.83 -3.17
N TYR A 68 7.80 20.05 -4.19
CA TYR A 68 8.59 18.94 -4.72
C TYR A 68 9.41 19.35 -5.94
N ASP A 69 9.98 20.56 -5.98
CA ASP A 69 10.99 20.85 -7.00
C ASP A 69 12.25 20.05 -6.67
N HIS A 70 12.28 18.82 -7.18
CA HIS A 70 13.34 17.83 -6.95
C HIS A 70 14.71 18.42 -7.35
N GLN A 71 14.73 19.35 -8.30
CA GLN A 71 15.94 20.04 -8.73
C GLN A 71 16.56 20.88 -7.61
N ARG A 72 15.72 21.57 -6.80
CA ARG A 72 16.20 22.37 -5.67
C ARG A 72 16.76 21.49 -4.55
N ILE A 73 16.10 20.37 -4.26
CA ILE A 73 16.57 19.40 -3.26
C ILE A 73 17.89 18.77 -3.72
N ILE A 74 17.99 18.35 -4.98
CA ILE A 74 19.22 17.80 -5.55
C ILE A 74 20.35 18.84 -5.49
N ASN A 75 20.09 20.09 -5.84
CA ASN A 75 21.10 21.15 -5.77
C ASN A 75 21.58 21.42 -4.34
N ASP A 76 20.69 21.38 -3.34
CA ASP A 76 21.08 21.53 -1.92
C ASP A 76 21.89 20.32 -1.43
N LEU A 77 21.50 19.10 -1.84
CA LEU A 77 22.22 17.88 -1.51
C LEU A 77 23.63 17.88 -2.10
N SER A 78 23.77 18.26 -3.39
CA SER A 78 25.06 18.35 -4.06
C SER A 78 26.00 19.34 -3.36
N LYS A 79 25.49 20.52 -2.96
CA LYS A 79 26.29 21.50 -2.20
C LYS A 79 26.78 20.95 -0.86
N LYS A 80 25.92 20.24 -0.13
CA LYS A 80 26.31 19.59 1.14
C LYS A 80 27.36 18.51 0.91
N LEU A 81 27.20 17.70 -0.13
CA LEU A 81 28.17 16.67 -0.50
C LEU A 81 29.54 17.27 -0.85
N ASP A 82 29.57 18.33 -1.65
CA ASP A 82 30.81 19.03 -2.01
C ASP A 82 31.52 19.61 -0.77
N SER A 83 30.75 20.19 0.18
CA SER A 83 31.33 20.70 1.42
C SER A 83 31.95 19.59 2.28
N TYR A 84 31.29 18.44 2.37
CA TYR A 84 31.78 17.29 3.14
C TYR A 84 33.04 16.68 2.50
N LEU A 85 33.08 16.59 1.17
CA LEU A 85 34.26 16.14 0.43
C LEU A 85 35.44 17.10 0.60
N ALA A 86 35.19 18.42 0.60
CA ALA A 86 36.24 19.40 0.85
C ALA A 86 36.82 19.28 2.27
N GLU A 87 35.96 19.13 3.28
CA GLU A 87 36.37 18.98 4.68
C GLU A 87 37.17 17.70 4.91
N THR A 88 36.68 16.57 4.41
CA THR A 88 37.38 15.27 4.50
C THR A 88 38.72 15.30 3.77
N THR A 89 38.79 15.91 2.58
CA THR A 89 40.04 16.05 1.83
C THR A 89 41.05 16.92 2.59
N ALA A 90 40.60 18.01 3.22
CA ALA A 90 41.45 18.86 4.04
C ALA A 90 41.99 18.12 5.29
N LEU A 91 41.17 17.29 5.92
CA LEU A 91 41.58 16.46 7.06
C LEU A 91 42.60 15.39 6.66
N VAL A 92 42.37 14.70 5.53
CA VAL A 92 43.31 13.70 5.02
C VAL A 92 44.64 14.37 4.67
N ARG A 93 44.61 15.54 4.03
CA ARG A 93 45.81 16.28 3.67
C ARG A 93 46.59 16.75 4.90
N SER A 94 45.92 17.27 5.92
CA SER A 94 46.60 17.66 7.17
C SER A 94 47.25 16.47 7.86
N ARG A 95 46.61 15.30 7.84
CA ARG A 95 47.20 14.05 8.35
C ARG A 95 48.41 13.60 7.54
N ILE A 96 48.33 13.67 6.21
CA ILE A 96 49.47 13.33 5.32
C ILE A 96 50.62 14.31 5.56
N ASP A 97 50.36 15.60 5.68
CA ASP A 97 51.40 16.60 5.93
C ASP A 97 52.06 16.38 7.31
N THR A 98 51.30 15.99 8.35
CA THR A 98 51.91 15.60 9.65
C THR A 98 52.78 14.34 9.58
N ILE A 99 52.51 13.43 8.64
CA ILE A 99 53.32 12.23 8.43
C ILE A 99 54.54 12.58 7.57
N ARG A 100 54.39 13.48 6.60
CA ARG A 100 55.44 13.86 5.64
C ARG A 100 56.47 14.83 6.21
N ASP A 101 56.04 15.76 7.05
CA ASP A 101 56.91 16.73 7.72
C ASP A 101 57.57 16.15 8.99
N GLY A 102 57.63 14.81 9.07
CA GLY A 102 58.38 13.99 10.02
C GLY A 102 59.34 14.77 10.89
N LYS A 103 58.82 15.36 11.97
CA LYS A 103 59.65 16.06 12.95
C LYS A 103 60.38 15.09 13.87
N ASP A 104 60.04 13.81 13.81
CA ASP A 104 60.71 12.71 14.54
C ASP A 104 60.84 11.45 13.66
N GLY A 105 61.11 11.65 12.37
CA GLY A 105 61.62 10.58 11.50
C GLY A 105 63.10 10.83 11.26
N GLU A 106 63.92 10.72 12.31
CA GLU A 106 65.36 10.60 12.11
C GLU A 106 65.59 9.47 11.10
N ASP A 107 66.38 9.78 10.07
CA ASP A 107 66.75 8.88 8.99
C ASP A 107 66.95 7.46 9.53
N GLY A 108 66.27 6.47 8.93
CA GLY A 108 66.27 5.06 9.34
C GLY A 108 67.63 4.37 9.19
N LYS A 109 68.64 4.92 9.85
CA LYS A 109 70.02 4.47 9.98
C LYS A 109 70.38 4.68 11.44
N ASP A 110 70.54 3.57 12.14
CA ASP A 110 70.98 3.47 13.55
C ASP A 110 69.88 3.70 14.60
N ALA A 111 68.67 3.19 14.34
CA ALA A 111 67.74 2.87 15.41
C ALA A 111 68.35 1.73 16.25
N ASP A 112 69.01 2.09 17.35
CA ASP A 112 69.57 1.15 18.33
C ASP A 112 68.42 0.33 18.94
N GLU A 113 68.19 -0.86 18.39
CA GLU A 113 67.03 -1.71 18.67
C GLU A 113 66.91 -2.02 20.17
N ASP A 114 68.04 -2.11 20.88
CA ASP A 114 68.09 -2.39 22.31
C ASP A 114 67.70 -1.17 23.15
N ALA A 115 68.15 0.04 22.78
CA ALA A 115 67.76 1.28 23.45
C ALA A 115 66.28 1.62 23.20
N ILE A 116 65.76 1.30 22.02
CA ILE A 116 64.34 1.42 21.69
C ILE A 116 63.54 0.36 22.45
N ALA A 117 64.01 -0.89 22.55
CA ALA A 117 63.33 -1.93 23.31
C ALA A 117 63.24 -1.59 24.81
N GLU A 118 64.29 -1.03 25.41
CA GLU A 118 64.29 -0.55 26.80
C GLU A 118 63.36 0.65 26.99
N LYS A 119 63.42 1.66 26.10
CA LYS A 119 62.48 2.80 26.14
C LYS A 119 61.03 2.35 25.93
N VAL A 120 60.78 1.41 25.03
CA VAL A 120 59.45 0.87 24.75
C VAL A 120 58.96 0.05 25.94
N LYS A 121 59.81 -0.76 26.60
CA LYS A 121 59.43 -1.46 27.84
C LYS A 121 59.09 -0.50 28.99
N GLN A 122 59.79 0.63 29.12
CA GLN A 122 59.48 1.64 30.15
C GLN A 122 58.25 2.50 29.78
N SER A 123 57.99 2.70 28.48
CA SER A 123 56.85 3.47 27.96
C SER A 123 55.55 2.66 27.92
N ILE A 124 55.63 1.34 27.72
CA ILE A 124 54.50 0.44 27.81
C ILE A 124 54.20 0.23 29.29
N LYS A 125 53.49 1.20 29.88
CA LYS A 125 52.65 0.90 31.04
C LYS A 125 51.62 -0.09 30.56
N ILE A 126 51.81 -1.37 30.90
CA ILE A 126 50.76 -2.36 30.76
C ILE A 126 49.62 -1.82 31.63
N PRO A 127 48.48 -1.42 31.02
CA PRO A 127 47.41 -0.79 31.77
C PRO A 127 46.98 -1.74 32.88
N THR A 128 46.76 -1.20 34.07
CA THR A 128 46.26 -2.01 35.18
C THR A 128 44.84 -2.50 34.85
N ILE A 129 44.41 -3.58 35.48
CA ILE A 129 43.05 -4.14 35.27
C ILE A 129 41.98 -3.05 35.45
N GLU A 130 42.19 -2.12 36.38
CA GLU A 130 41.31 -0.98 36.67
C GLU A 130 41.27 0.06 35.53
N GLU A 131 42.38 0.31 34.83
CA GLU A 131 42.42 1.20 33.68
C GLU A 131 41.70 0.58 32.47
N ILE A 132 41.86 -0.74 32.28
CA ILE A 132 41.15 -1.50 31.23
C ILE A 132 39.63 -1.51 31.50
N GLU A 133 39.21 -1.68 32.76
CA GLU A 133 37.79 -1.60 33.14
C GLU A 133 37.17 -0.23 32.88
N ASN A 134 37.93 0.86 33.03
CA ASN A 134 37.45 2.21 32.75
C ASN A 134 37.38 2.55 31.25
N ASP A 135 38.19 1.89 30.42
CA ASP A 135 38.18 2.08 28.96
C ASP A 135 37.26 1.09 28.21
N LEU A 136 36.87 -0.01 28.84
CA LEU A 136 35.90 -0.97 28.32
C LEU A 136 34.58 -0.33 27.84
N PRO A 137 33.96 0.62 28.56
CA PRO A 137 32.77 1.33 28.09
C PRO A 137 33.00 2.12 26.80
N LYS A 138 34.21 2.70 26.62
CA LYS A 138 34.55 3.51 25.43
C LYS A 138 34.76 2.65 24.19
N LEU A 139 35.08 1.37 24.37
CA LEU A 139 35.19 0.39 23.29
C LEU A 139 33.87 -0.30 22.97
N GLY A 140 32.81 -0.03 23.73
CA GLY A 140 31.51 -0.68 23.57
C GLY A 140 30.95 -0.59 22.15
N ASP A 141 31.02 0.59 21.52
CA ASP A 141 30.54 0.77 20.14
C ASP A 141 31.36 -0.06 19.14
N ARG A 142 32.69 -0.07 19.26
CA ARG A 142 33.56 -0.85 18.35
C ARG A 142 33.36 -2.36 18.51
N ILE A 143 33.14 -2.81 19.76
CA ILE A 143 32.85 -4.21 20.06
C ILE A 143 31.48 -4.58 19.50
N ARG A 144 30.46 -3.72 19.67
CA ARG A 144 29.13 -3.91 19.07
C ARG A 144 29.23 -4.04 17.56
N ASP A 145 29.85 -3.07 16.90
CA ASP A 145 29.95 -3.02 15.45
C ASP A 145 30.75 -4.24 14.91
N GLY A 146 31.77 -4.69 15.65
CA GLY A 146 32.50 -5.92 15.32
C GLY A 146 31.66 -7.19 15.46
N LEU A 147 30.78 -7.26 16.46
CA LEU A 147 29.86 -8.38 16.65
C LEU A 147 28.77 -8.44 15.56
N GLU A 148 28.39 -7.30 14.98
CA GLU A 148 27.44 -7.24 13.85
C GLU A 148 28.01 -7.83 12.55
N LEU A 149 29.34 -7.82 12.38
CA LEU A 149 30.01 -8.36 11.19
C LEU A 149 30.14 -9.90 11.20
N LEU A 150 29.87 -10.57 12.33
CA LEU A 150 29.98 -12.03 12.43
C LEU A 150 28.84 -12.72 11.65
N GLN A 151 29.19 -13.73 10.85
CA GLN A 151 28.26 -14.50 10.01
C GLN A 151 28.23 -15.98 10.40
N GLY A 152 27.10 -16.64 10.13
CA GLY A 152 26.92 -18.08 10.33
C GLY A 152 27.08 -18.52 11.80
N ASP A 153 27.84 -19.59 12.02
CA ASP A 153 28.04 -20.21 13.34
C ASP A 153 28.97 -19.41 14.27
N ASN A 154 29.66 -18.39 13.74
CA ASN A 154 30.51 -17.50 14.54
C ASN A 154 29.71 -16.40 15.24
N ARG A 155 28.38 -16.33 15.07
CA ARG A 155 27.54 -15.33 15.74
C ARG A 155 27.47 -15.61 17.24
N LEU A 156 27.28 -14.53 18.01
CA LEU A 156 27.18 -14.63 19.46
C LEU A 156 25.98 -15.51 19.85
N ASN A 157 26.25 -16.58 20.57
CA ASN A 157 25.21 -17.51 21.02
C ASN A 157 24.33 -16.83 22.08
N LYS A 158 23.00 -16.97 21.96
CA LYS A 158 22.04 -16.37 22.88
C LYS A 158 22.30 -16.75 24.35
N ASN A 159 22.79 -17.96 24.59
CA ASN A 159 23.09 -18.46 25.94
C ASN A 159 24.27 -17.73 26.60
N ALA A 160 25.10 -17.03 25.82
CA ALA A 160 26.22 -16.24 26.34
C ALA A 160 25.77 -14.86 26.87
N ILE A 161 24.53 -14.43 26.57
CA ILE A 161 24.00 -13.13 26.97
C ILE A 161 23.12 -13.32 28.22
N LYS A 162 23.65 -12.91 29.36
CA LYS A 162 22.95 -13.00 30.65
C LYS A 162 21.62 -12.21 30.60
N GLY A 163 20.51 -12.89 30.92
CA GLY A 163 19.17 -12.28 31.01
C GLY A 163 18.36 -12.27 29.71
N LEU A 164 18.94 -12.67 28.57
CA LEU A 164 18.21 -12.69 27.30
C LEU A 164 17.09 -13.74 27.28
N GLU A 165 17.33 -14.93 27.85
CA GLU A 165 16.32 -15.99 27.96
C GLU A 165 15.12 -15.57 28.83
N GLU A 166 15.38 -14.82 29.92
CA GLU A 166 14.32 -14.32 30.79
C GLU A 166 13.48 -13.25 30.08
N MET A 167 14.11 -12.41 29.25
CA MET A 167 13.38 -11.47 28.39
C MET A 167 12.53 -12.18 27.33
N GLU A 168 13.07 -13.20 26.64
CA GLU A 168 12.29 -14.02 25.67
C GLU A 168 11.04 -14.59 26.34
N LYS A 169 11.21 -15.22 27.51
CA LYS A 169 10.11 -15.80 28.28
C LYS A 169 9.09 -14.74 28.70
N ASN A 170 9.52 -13.57 29.16
CA ASN A 170 8.64 -12.49 29.55
C ASN A 170 7.87 -11.91 28.34
N PHE A 171 8.52 -11.82 27.18
CA PHE A 171 7.85 -11.44 25.92
C PHE A 171 6.81 -12.46 25.51
N ASP A 172 7.11 -13.75 25.56
CA ASP A 172 6.17 -14.82 25.25
C ASP A 172 4.98 -14.82 26.22
N GLU A 173 5.23 -14.63 27.51
CA GLU A 173 4.17 -14.49 28.51
C GLU A 173 3.31 -13.27 28.24
N LYS A 174 3.89 -12.11 27.90
CA LYS A 174 3.13 -10.91 27.49
C LYS A 174 2.33 -11.16 26.22
N LEU A 175 2.92 -11.78 25.19
CA LEU A 175 2.27 -12.15 23.93
C LEU A 175 1.15 -13.16 24.13
N SER A 176 1.27 -14.06 25.10
CA SER A 176 0.22 -15.03 25.46
C SER A 176 -0.95 -14.37 26.21
N ARG A 177 -0.65 -13.30 26.98
CA ARG A 177 -1.65 -12.49 27.69
C ARG A 177 -2.34 -11.46 26.80
N ILE A 178 -1.76 -11.11 25.64
CA ILE A 178 -2.50 -10.38 24.61
C ILE A 178 -3.65 -11.30 24.16
N PRO A 179 -4.91 -10.93 24.39
CA PRO A 179 -6.03 -11.74 23.95
C PRO A 179 -5.93 -11.91 22.43
N ARG A 180 -5.54 -13.12 22.00
CA ARG A 180 -5.57 -13.55 20.58
C ARG A 180 -7.00 -13.70 20.05
N GLY A 181 -7.98 -13.18 20.78
CA GLY A 181 -9.31 -12.89 20.29
C GLY A 181 -9.21 -11.75 19.27
N ARG A 182 -8.87 -12.12 18.04
CA ARG A 182 -9.26 -11.48 16.78
C ARG A 182 -9.53 -9.98 17.00
N MET A 183 -8.46 -9.17 17.10
CA MET A 183 -8.56 -7.71 17.20
C MET A 183 -9.67 -7.29 16.26
N GLY A 184 -10.76 -6.82 16.85
CA GLY A 184 -12.07 -6.72 16.23
C GLY A 184 -12.06 -5.64 15.17
N MET A 185 -11.47 -5.96 14.02
CA MET A 185 -11.81 -5.34 12.76
C MET A 185 -13.30 -5.57 12.62
N ARG A 186 -14.08 -4.52 12.93
CA ARG A 186 -15.53 -4.57 12.85
C ARG A 186 -15.82 -5.07 11.44
N LYS A 187 -16.48 -6.23 11.34
CA LYS A 187 -16.94 -6.77 10.07
C LYS A 187 -17.87 -5.74 9.44
N VAL A 188 -17.33 -4.90 8.56
CA VAL A 188 -18.13 -3.96 7.79
C VAL A 188 -18.55 -4.72 6.55
N PRO A 189 -19.86 -5.02 6.39
CA PRO A 189 -20.34 -5.54 5.12
C PRO A 189 -20.10 -4.47 4.06
N ILE A 190 -19.37 -4.84 3.01
CA ILE A 190 -19.14 -3.99 1.85
C ILE A 190 -19.81 -4.64 0.65
N VAL A 191 -20.66 -3.86 -0.01
CA VAL A 191 -21.30 -4.26 -1.26
C VAL A 191 -20.35 -3.99 -2.42
N LYS A 192 -20.06 -5.00 -3.24
CA LYS A 192 -19.18 -4.93 -4.40
C LYS A 192 -19.87 -5.47 -5.64
N ARG A 193 -19.56 -4.90 -6.80
CA ARG A 193 -19.94 -5.48 -8.10
C ARG A 193 -18.90 -6.49 -8.52
N TYR A 194 -19.33 -7.66 -8.96
CA TYR A 194 -18.45 -8.73 -9.40
C TYR A 194 -18.84 -9.20 -10.80
N ASN A 195 -17.85 -9.28 -11.69
CA ASN A 195 -18.03 -9.67 -13.08
C ASN A 195 -17.84 -11.18 -13.24
N LEU A 196 -18.86 -11.89 -13.71
CA LEU A 196 -18.83 -13.33 -14.00
C LEU A 196 -18.73 -13.63 -15.51
N SER A 197 -18.64 -12.61 -16.35
CA SER A 197 -18.64 -12.76 -17.82
C SER A 197 -17.47 -13.58 -18.37
N SER A 198 -16.39 -13.78 -17.60
CA SER A 198 -15.29 -14.67 -18.01
C SER A 198 -15.63 -16.16 -17.88
N GLN A 199 -16.68 -16.49 -17.13
CA GLN A 199 -17.15 -17.86 -16.88
C GLN A 199 -18.35 -18.24 -17.78
N THR A 200 -18.78 -17.36 -18.69
CA THR A 200 -19.94 -17.60 -19.56
C THR A 200 -19.52 -18.33 -20.84
N ASP A 201 -20.00 -19.57 -21.00
CA ASP A 201 -19.66 -20.45 -22.13
C ASP A 201 -20.90 -21.00 -22.87
N GLY A 202 -22.12 -20.58 -22.47
CA GLY A 202 -23.39 -21.07 -23.01
C GLY A 202 -23.89 -22.38 -22.39
N SER A 203 -23.16 -22.98 -21.45
CA SER A 203 -23.52 -24.23 -20.79
C SER A 203 -23.41 -24.17 -19.26
N THR A 204 -22.48 -23.38 -18.74
CA THR A 204 -22.19 -23.22 -17.33
C THR A 204 -23.29 -22.40 -16.64
N LYS A 205 -23.93 -23.02 -15.64
CA LYS A 205 -24.92 -22.37 -14.75
C LYS A 205 -24.40 -22.14 -13.33
N THR A 206 -23.23 -22.68 -13.01
CA THR A 206 -22.62 -22.60 -11.68
C THR A 206 -21.39 -21.73 -11.72
N PHE A 207 -21.39 -20.65 -10.95
CA PHE A 207 -20.34 -19.63 -10.95
C PHE A 207 -19.68 -19.56 -9.57
N SER A 208 -18.34 -19.48 -9.56
CA SER A 208 -17.58 -19.36 -8.32
C SER A 208 -17.39 -17.89 -7.93
N LEU A 209 -17.72 -17.57 -6.68
CA LEU A 209 -17.57 -16.24 -6.09
C LEU A 209 -16.34 -16.15 -5.15
N PRO A 210 -15.88 -14.93 -4.84
CA PRO A 210 -14.82 -14.70 -3.86
C PRO A 210 -15.11 -15.36 -2.49
N VAL A 211 -14.05 -15.76 -1.78
CA VAL A 211 -14.13 -16.49 -0.50
C VAL A 211 -14.86 -15.69 0.58
N ASP A 212 -14.75 -14.37 0.52
CA ASP A 212 -15.30 -13.40 1.46
C ASP A 212 -16.75 -13.01 1.17
N THR A 213 -17.39 -13.63 0.17
CA THR A 213 -18.80 -13.39 -0.16
C THR A 213 -19.71 -13.95 0.92
N THR A 214 -20.53 -13.09 1.53
CA THR A 214 -21.56 -13.50 2.49
C THR A 214 -22.92 -13.67 1.87
N ASP A 215 -23.25 -12.85 0.88
CA ASP A 215 -24.55 -12.88 0.20
C ASP A 215 -24.46 -12.36 -1.24
N VAL A 216 -25.46 -12.70 -2.05
CA VAL A 216 -25.66 -12.18 -3.40
C VAL A 216 -26.94 -11.36 -3.40
N LEU A 217 -26.81 -10.05 -3.59
CA LEU A 217 -27.94 -9.10 -3.51
C LEU A 217 -28.69 -8.97 -4.85
N GLY A 218 -28.04 -9.32 -5.96
CA GLY A 218 -28.66 -9.27 -7.27
C GLY A 218 -27.77 -9.83 -8.37
N VAL A 219 -28.41 -10.33 -9.43
CA VAL A 219 -27.75 -10.89 -10.61
C VAL A 219 -28.38 -10.28 -11.85
N TRP A 220 -27.53 -9.81 -12.78
CA TRP A 220 -27.94 -9.21 -14.04
C TRP A 220 -27.17 -9.82 -15.20
N SER A 221 -27.86 -10.05 -16.31
CA SER A 221 -27.28 -10.54 -17.54
C SER A 221 -27.62 -9.60 -18.70
N SER A 222 -26.83 -9.65 -19.77
CA SER A 222 -27.22 -9.08 -21.06
C SER A 222 -28.24 -9.95 -21.83
N GLN A 223 -28.42 -11.22 -21.45
CA GLN A 223 -29.43 -12.10 -22.02
C GLN A 223 -30.77 -11.90 -21.29
N PHE A 224 -31.89 -11.97 -22.02
CA PHE A 224 -33.22 -11.83 -21.41
C PHE A 224 -33.58 -13.09 -20.59
N PRO A 225 -34.09 -12.94 -19.35
CA PRO A 225 -34.39 -11.69 -18.64
C PRO A 225 -33.14 -10.95 -18.13
N ILE A 226 -33.11 -9.61 -18.22
CA ILE A 226 -31.91 -8.82 -17.83
C ILE A 226 -31.63 -8.90 -16.32
N THR A 227 -32.69 -8.96 -15.51
CA THR A 227 -32.61 -9.06 -14.05
C THR A 227 -33.14 -10.41 -13.62
N TYR A 228 -32.37 -11.13 -12.81
CA TYR A 228 -32.76 -12.43 -12.32
C TYR A 228 -33.33 -12.34 -10.89
N ASN A 229 -34.48 -12.97 -10.67
CA ASN A 229 -35.16 -13.03 -9.39
C ASN A 229 -34.49 -14.04 -8.45
N PRO A 230 -34.24 -13.67 -7.19
CA PRO A 230 -33.70 -14.59 -6.19
C PRO A 230 -34.64 -15.80 -5.99
N LEU A 231 -34.07 -16.97 -5.75
CA LEU A 231 -34.74 -18.27 -5.55
C LEU A 231 -35.41 -18.86 -6.80
N THR A 232 -35.97 -18.03 -7.68
CA THR A 232 -36.60 -18.49 -8.93
C THR A 232 -35.58 -18.68 -10.03
N ASP A 233 -34.77 -17.67 -10.32
CA ASP A 233 -33.82 -17.67 -11.45
C ASP A 233 -32.41 -18.07 -11.02
N TRP A 234 -32.08 -17.88 -9.73
CA TRP A 234 -30.80 -18.27 -9.15
C TRP A 234 -30.89 -18.63 -7.68
N THR A 235 -29.92 -19.41 -7.21
CA THR A 235 -29.70 -19.77 -5.81
C THR A 235 -28.24 -19.53 -5.44
N PHE A 236 -27.97 -19.24 -4.17
CA PHE A 236 -26.63 -19.03 -3.65
C PHE A 236 -26.39 -19.92 -2.44
N ALA A 237 -25.30 -20.69 -2.47
CA ALA A 237 -24.90 -21.55 -1.36
C ALA A 237 -23.37 -21.54 -1.21
N GLY A 238 -22.90 -21.15 -0.02
CA GLY A 238 -21.47 -21.07 0.30
C GLY A 238 -20.74 -20.04 -0.57
N ARG A 239 -20.15 -20.48 -1.68
CA ARG A 239 -19.38 -19.64 -2.62
C ARG A 239 -19.85 -19.81 -4.07
N THR A 240 -20.96 -20.49 -4.27
CA THR A 240 -21.43 -20.88 -5.60
C THR A 240 -22.76 -20.24 -5.87
N LEU A 241 -22.81 -19.40 -6.91
CA LEU A 241 -24.03 -18.91 -7.49
C LEU A 241 -24.48 -19.92 -8.56
N THR A 242 -25.71 -20.42 -8.45
CA THR A 242 -26.27 -21.40 -9.38
C THR A 242 -27.52 -20.84 -10.04
N LEU A 243 -27.50 -20.67 -11.36
CA LEU A 243 -28.69 -20.36 -12.15
C LEU A 243 -29.60 -21.59 -12.21
N THR A 244 -30.91 -21.39 -12.04
CA THR A 244 -31.89 -22.48 -12.02
C THR A 244 -32.26 -22.93 -13.44
N GLY A 245 -33.27 -23.80 -13.55
CA GLY A 245 -33.86 -24.19 -14.84
C GLY A 245 -34.63 -23.07 -15.56
N GLU A 246 -35.06 -22.03 -14.84
CA GLU A 246 -35.94 -20.97 -15.37
C GLU A 246 -35.22 -19.99 -16.32
N VAL A 247 -33.88 -19.92 -16.21
CA VAL A 247 -33.04 -19.08 -17.09
C VAL A 247 -32.04 -19.93 -17.87
N GLU A 248 -31.73 -19.52 -19.09
CA GLU A 248 -30.71 -20.19 -19.91
C GLU A 248 -29.29 -19.84 -19.43
N ALA A 249 -28.33 -20.72 -19.72
CA ALA A 249 -26.92 -20.44 -19.44
C ALA A 249 -26.41 -19.32 -20.37
N PRO A 250 -25.78 -18.26 -19.85
CA PRO A 250 -25.31 -17.16 -20.69
C PRO A 250 -24.26 -17.62 -21.71
N ALA A 251 -24.49 -17.32 -22.99
CA ALA A 251 -23.59 -17.66 -24.08
C ALA A 251 -22.24 -16.92 -24.00
N THR A 252 -21.21 -17.47 -24.66
CA THR A 252 -19.92 -16.77 -24.81
C THR A 252 -20.10 -15.39 -25.40
N GLY A 253 -19.47 -14.39 -24.80
CA GLY A 253 -19.60 -12.98 -25.19
C GLY A 253 -20.80 -12.25 -24.57
N GLN A 254 -21.68 -12.95 -23.84
CA GLN A 254 -22.67 -12.31 -22.97
C GLN A 254 -22.03 -11.87 -21.66
N THR A 255 -22.59 -10.80 -21.09
CA THR A 255 -22.20 -10.30 -19.78
C THR A 255 -23.07 -10.90 -18.68
N LEU A 256 -22.44 -11.22 -17.55
CA LEU A 256 -23.10 -11.61 -16.32
C LEU A 256 -22.43 -10.89 -15.16
N TRP A 257 -23.21 -10.13 -14.40
CA TRP A 257 -22.76 -9.37 -13.25
C TRP A 257 -23.58 -9.75 -12.03
N CYS A 258 -22.93 -9.75 -10.87
CA CYS A 258 -23.62 -9.88 -9.60
C CYS A 258 -23.18 -8.77 -8.64
N LEU A 259 -24.11 -8.39 -7.76
CA LEU A 259 -23.85 -7.49 -6.65
C LEU A 259 -23.73 -8.37 -5.42
N ILE A 260 -22.56 -8.42 -4.83
CA ILE A 260 -22.23 -9.30 -3.71
C ILE A 260 -21.99 -8.47 -2.45
N GLU A 261 -22.38 -9.03 -1.32
CA GLU A 261 -21.96 -8.54 -0.01
C GLU A 261 -20.70 -9.31 0.39
N THR A 262 -19.65 -8.58 0.78
CA THR A 262 -18.38 -9.17 1.22
C THR A 262 -18.00 -8.66 2.61
N LEU A 263 -17.36 -9.53 3.40
CA LEU A 263 -16.78 -9.11 4.67
C LEU A 263 -15.38 -8.54 4.42
N PHE A 264 -15.24 -7.23 4.60
CA PHE A 264 -13.91 -6.64 4.62
C PHE A 264 -13.25 -6.93 5.97
N TYR A 265 -12.13 -7.65 5.89
CA TYR A 265 -11.18 -7.74 6.99
C TYR A 265 -10.17 -6.62 6.75
N SER A 266 -10.37 -5.47 7.41
CA SER A 266 -9.30 -4.47 7.52
C SER A 266 -8.15 -5.04 8.34
#